data_AF-A0A0C9UQY0-F1
#
_entry.id   AF-A0A0C9UQY0-F1
#
_cell.length_a   1.000
_cell.length_b   1.000
_cell.length_c   1.000
_cell.angle_alpha   90.00
_cell.angle_beta   90.00
_cell.angle_gamma   90.00
#
_symmetry.space_group_name_H-M   'P 1'
#
loop_
_entity.id
_entity.type
_entity.pdbx_description
1 polymer ?
#
loop_
_entity_poly.entity_id
_entity_poly.type
_entity_poly.pdbx_seq_one_letter_code
_entity_poly.pdbx_strand_id
1 'polypeptide(L)'
;LEHMLLECQSSGQKEIWKLAKILWSQTGLPWPEINLGIILGCGLAKFKTKKGKPDKAKRRLFKIIVSESAYLIWKIRCEWRIQQQCNPELRITDHEVKNRWRKLMSTRIHMDILCSDTTRYKKKATQFSVVQRTW
;
A
#
# COMPACT_ATOMS: atom_id res chain seq x y z
N LEU A 1 -9.96 -11.86 10.04
CA LEU A 1 -9.12 -11.04 9.15
C LEU A 1 -8.65 -9.77 9.87
N GLU A 2 -9.54 -9.11 10.60
CA GLU A 2 -9.28 -7.87 11.34
C GLU A 2 -8.09 -7.93 12.30
N HIS A 3 -8.10 -8.88 13.25
CA HIS A 3 -7.00 -9.09 14.20
C HIS A 3 -5.63 -9.20 13.50
N MET A 4 -5.55 -9.93 12.38
CA MET A 4 -4.31 -10.08 11.63
C MET A 4 -3.81 -8.74 11.07
N LEU A 5 -4.72 -7.96 10.51
CA LEU A 5 -4.39 -6.73 9.77
C LEU A 5 -4.16 -5.54 10.69
N LEU A 6 -4.76 -5.51 11.88
CA LEU A 6 -4.79 -4.32 12.75
C LEU A 6 -4.14 -4.53 14.13
N GLU A 7 -4.05 -5.77 14.62
CA GLU A 7 -3.69 -6.03 16.03
C GLU A 7 -2.46 -6.93 16.16
N CYS A 8 -2.30 -7.92 15.28
CA CYS A 8 -1.31 -8.98 15.40
C CYS A 8 0.13 -8.45 15.33
N GLN A 9 0.88 -8.57 16.43
CA GLN A 9 2.28 -8.10 16.50
C GLN A 9 3.27 -8.95 15.70
N SER A 10 2.94 -10.21 15.38
CA SER A 10 3.82 -11.10 14.60
C SER A 10 3.79 -10.78 13.10
N SER A 11 2.88 -9.93 12.66
CA SER A 11 2.67 -9.62 11.23
C SER A 11 3.44 -8.37 10.73
N GLY A 12 4.07 -7.62 11.63
CA GLY A 12 4.70 -6.33 11.30
C GLY A 12 3.71 -5.21 10.95
N GLN A 13 2.40 -5.41 11.18
CA GLN A 13 1.34 -4.48 10.76
C GLN A 13 1.55 -3.05 11.25
N LYS A 14 2.01 -2.87 12.50
CA LYS A 14 2.20 -1.55 13.10
C LYS A 14 3.20 -0.72 12.30
N GLU A 15 4.32 -1.32 11.92
CA GLU A 15 5.36 -0.62 11.16
C GLU A 15 4.92 -0.38 9.71
N ILE A 16 4.21 -1.34 9.10
CA ILE A 16 3.65 -1.18 7.76
C ILE A 16 2.64 -0.02 7.70
N TRP A 17 1.68 0.04 8.63
CA TRP A 17 0.71 1.13 8.66
C TRP A 17 1.33 2.48 8.98
N LYS A 18 2.39 2.50 9.81
CA LYS A 18 3.19 3.71 10.04
C LYS A 18 3.84 4.21 8.75
N LEU A 19 4.47 3.33 7.96
CA LEU A 19 5.06 3.69 6.68
C LEU A 19 4.02 4.15 5.65
N ALA A 20 2.88 3.45 5.59
CA ALA A 20 1.74 3.83 4.76
C ALA A 20 1.24 5.24 5.08
N LYS A 21 1.10 5.57 6.38
CA LYS A 21 0.72 6.90 6.87
C LYS A 21 1.76 7.96 6.48
N ILE A 22 3.05 7.67 6.63
CA ILE A 22 4.13 8.59 6.25
C ILE A 22 4.06 8.92 4.75
N LEU A 23 3.90 7.91 3.89
CA LEU A 23 3.78 8.13 2.45
C LEU A 23 2.52 8.94 2.12
N TRP A 24 1.38 8.60 2.73
CA TRP A 24 0.12 9.34 2.50
C TRP A 24 0.19 10.81 2.94
N SER A 25 0.92 11.12 4.03
CA SER A 25 1.03 12.49 4.52
C SER A 25 1.66 13.46 3.51
N GLN A 26 2.43 12.96 2.54
CA GLN A 26 2.98 13.76 1.43
C GLN A 26 1.86 14.39 0.56
N THR A 27 0.65 13.83 0.59
CA THR A 27 -0.51 14.38 -0.15
C THR A 27 -1.15 15.61 0.51
N GLY A 28 -0.76 15.91 1.75
CA GLY A 28 -1.38 16.94 2.59
C GLY A 28 -2.80 16.63 3.06
N LEU A 29 -3.28 15.39 2.88
CA LEU A 29 -4.59 14.94 3.37
C LEU A 29 -4.45 14.19 4.71
N PRO A 30 -5.48 14.24 5.57
CA PRO A 30 -5.47 13.46 6.80
C PRO A 30 -5.43 11.96 6.48
N TRP A 31 -4.67 11.22 7.27
CA TRP A 31 -4.70 9.77 7.24
C TRP A 31 -5.91 9.28 8.04
N PRO A 32 -6.80 8.46 7.44
CA PRO A 32 -7.94 7.93 8.18
C PRO A 32 -7.45 6.91 9.22
N GLU A 33 -8.22 6.73 10.29
CA GLU A 33 -8.02 5.60 11.19
C GLU A 33 -8.30 4.31 10.44
N ILE A 34 -7.30 3.44 10.28
CA ILE A 34 -7.44 2.24 9.47
C ILE A 34 -8.23 1.19 10.24
N ASN A 35 -9.33 0.75 9.65
CA ASN A 35 -10.14 -0.37 10.11
C ASN A 35 -10.43 -1.33 8.96
N LEU A 36 -11.03 -2.49 9.26
CA LEU A 36 -11.31 -3.50 8.24
C LEU A 36 -12.19 -2.95 7.11
N GLY A 37 -13.17 -2.11 7.43
CA GLY A 37 -14.05 -1.48 6.45
C GLY A 37 -13.30 -0.59 5.45
N ILE A 38 -12.33 0.20 5.91
CA ILE A 38 -11.48 1.02 5.05
C ILE A 38 -10.56 0.17 4.19
N ILE A 39 -10.01 -0.92 4.74
CA ILE A 39 -9.13 -1.82 3.98
C ILE A 39 -9.91 -2.47 2.83
N LEU A 40 -11.07 -3.06 3.12
CA LEU A 40 -11.92 -3.71 2.12
C LEU A 40 -12.52 -2.70 1.14
N GLY A 41 -12.88 -1.51 1.63
CA GLY A 41 -13.47 -0.41 0.87
C GLY A 41 -12.47 0.54 0.23
N CYS A 42 -11.15 0.29 0.29
CA CYS A 42 -10.13 1.27 -0.13
C CYS A 42 -10.29 1.70 -1.60
N GLY A 43 -10.79 0.81 -2.46
CA GLY A 43 -11.09 1.12 -3.86
C GLY A 43 -12.28 2.07 -4.07
N LEU A 44 -13.15 2.23 -3.07
CA LEU A 44 -14.33 3.09 -3.09
C LEU A 44 -14.08 4.44 -2.40
N ALA A 45 -12.90 4.65 -1.82
CA ALA A 45 -12.55 5.89 -1.13
C ALA A 45 -12.74 7.12 -2.04
N LYS A 46 -13.41 8.16 -1.53
CA LYS A 46 -13.71 9.38 -2.27
C LYS A 46 -12.87 10.52 -1.74
N PHE A 47 -11.99 11.04 -2.60
CA PHE A 47 -11.21 12.25 -2.32
C PHE A 47 -11.68 13.37 -3.24
N LYS A 48 -11.62 14.60 -2.75
CA LYS A 48 -11.98 15.81 -3.51
C LYS A 48 -10.77 16.72 -3.63
N THR A 49 -10.67 17.38 -4.77
CA THR A 49 -9.73 18.47 -5.02
C THR A 49 -10.18 19.74 -4.28
N LYS A 50 -9.32 20.76 -4.17
CA LYS A 50 -9.67 22.08 -3.61
C LYS A 50 -10.90 22.71 -4.29
N LYS A 51 -11.15 22.36 -5.56
CA LYS A 51 -12.31 22.83 -6.36
C LYS A 51 -13.56 21.94 -6.20
N GLY A 52 -13.59 21.04 -5.21
CA GLY A 52 -14.72 20.13 -4.94
C GLY A 52 -14.88 18.94 -5.90
N LYS A 53 -14.11 18.89 -7.00
CA LYS A 53 -14.17 17.79 -7.98
C LYS A 53 -13.49 16.51 -7.47
N PRO A 54 -13.93 15.30 -7.90
CA PRO A 54 -13.28 14.05 -7.51
C PRO A 54 -11.79 14.00 -7.87
N ASP A 55 -10.95 13.67 -6.90
CA ASP A 55 -9.51 13.50 -7.08
C ASP A 55 -9.18 12.04 -7.39
N LYS A 56 -9.14 11.72 -8.69
CA LYS A 56 -8.85 10.36 -9.17
C LYS A 56 -7.46 9.89 -8.77
N ALA A 57 -6.49 10.80 -8.69
CA ALA A 57 -5.09 10.45 -8.47
C ALA A 57 -4.86 10.09 -7.00
N LYS A 58 -5.37 10.90 -6.06
CA LYS A 58 -5.34 10.58 -4.63
C LYS A 58 -6.12 9.31 -4.30
N ARG A 59 -7.26 9.09 -4.95
CA ARG A 59 -8.00 7.82 -4.83
C ARG A 59 -7.17 6.63 -5.28
N ARG A 60 -6.46 6.75 -6.40
CA ARG A 60 -5.60 5.68 -6.91
C ARG A 60 -4.43 5.41 -5.94
N LEU A 61 -3.76 6.46 -5.47
CA LEU A 61 -2.68 6.35 -4.50
C LEU A 61 -3.16 5.68 -3.20
N PHE A 62 -4.27 6.14 -2.64
CA PHE A 62 -4.84 5.57 -1.41
C PHE A 62 -5.13 4.09 -1.56
N LYS A 63 -5.79 3.71 -2.66
CA LYS A 63 -6.08 2.32 -2.98
C LYS A 63 -4.79 1.49 -3.00
N ILE A 64 -3.76 1.94 -3.74
CA ILE A 64 -2.48 1.23 -3.86
C ILE A 64 -1.83 1.07 -2.48
N ILE A 65 -1.65 2.17 -1.73
CA ILE A 65 -1.00 2.14 -0.42
C ILE A 65 -1.72 1.16 0.52
N VAL A 66 -3.05 1.26 0.62
CA VAL A 66 -3.82 0.45 1.56
C VAL A 66 -3.87 -1.02 1.14
N SER A 67 -4.13 -1.32 -0.14
CA SER A 67 -4.25 -2.70 -0.61
C SER A 67 -2.92 -3.45 -0.57
N GLU A 68 -1.83 -2.81 -0.98
CA GLU A 68 -0.49 -3.42 -1.00
C GLU A 68 0.03 -3.60 0.44
N SER A 69 -0.24 -2.65 1.33
CA SER A 69 0.12 -2.77 2.75
C SER A 69 -0.63 -3.94 3.41
N ALA A 70 -1.94 -4.04 3.20
CA ALA A 70 -2.73 -5.15 3.73
C ALA A 70 -2.27 -6.51 3.17
N TYR A 71 -1.95 -6.58 1.88
CA TYR A 71 -1.40 -7.77 1.25
C TYR A 71 -0.06 -8.18 1.86
N LEU A 72 0.85 -7.23 2.10
CA LEU A 72 2.15 -7.51 2.71
C LEU A 72 2.00 -8.04 4.15
N ILE A 73 1.12 -7.43 4.94
CA ILE A 73 0.81 -7.89 6.31
C ILE A 73 0.32 -9.33 6.28
N TRP A 74 -0.62 -9.64 5.39
CA TRP A 74 -1.12 -10.99 5.21
C TRP A 74 -0.01 -11.96 4.81
N LYS A 75 0.86 -11.57 3.87
CA LYS A 75 1.98 -12.38 3.40
C LYS A 75 2.97 -12.70 4.53
N ILE A 76 3.43 -11.70 5.27
CA ILE A 76 4.34 -11.87 6.41
C ILE A 76 3.73 -12.81 7.44
N ARG A 77 2.44 -12.65 7.76
CA ARG A 77 1.76 -13.54 8.70
C ARG A 77 1.69 -14.98 8.18
N CYS A 78 1.46 -15.18 6.89
CA CYS A 78 1.42 -16.53 6.31
C CYS A 78 2.81 -17.18 6.34
N GLU A 79 3.88 -16.43 6.06
CA GLU A 79 5.26 -16.90 6.23
C GLU A 79 5.53 -17.31 7.69
N TRP A 80 5.16 -16.46 8.65
CA TRP A 80 5.27 -16.74 10.08
C TRP A 80 4.54 -18.03 10.50
N ARG A 81 3.27 -18.17 10.10
CA ARG A 81 2.42 -19.28 10.56
C ARG A 81 2.69 -20.60 9.84
N ILE A 82 2.94 -20.55 8.53
CA ILE A 82 2.99 -21.75 7.68
C ILE A 82 4.43 -22.19 7.44
N GLN A 83 5.32 -21.27 7.06
CA GLN A 83 6.69 -21.62 6.69
C GLN A 83 7.58 -21.75 7.92
N GLN A 84 7.42 -20.84 8.88
CA GLN A 84 8.25 -20.78 10.09
C GLN A 84 7.61 -21.51 11.29
N GLN A 85 6.41 -22.07 11.12
CA GLN A 85 5.68 -22.82 12.15
C GLN A 85 5.56 -22.08 13.49
N CYS A 86 5.43 -20.75 13.44
CA CYS A 86 5.40 -19.88 14.62
C CYS A 86 6.67 -19.92 15.51
N ASN A 87 7.84 -20.27 14.95
CA ASN A 87 9.10 -20.30 15.70
C ASN A 87 9.56 -18.88 16.13
N PRO A 88 9.58 -18.55 17.44
CA PRO A 88 9.98 -17.23 17.97
C PRO A 88 11.32 -16.70 17.44
N GLU A 89 12.28 -17.57 17.17
CA GLU A 89 13.62 -17.20 16.71
C GLU A 89 13.64 -16.66 15.28
N LEU A 90 12.65 -17.05 14.47
CA LEU A 90 12.51 -16.64 13.07
C LEU A 90 11.59 -15.43 12.91
N ARG A 91 11.23 -14.77 14.02
CA ARG A 91 10.32 -13.63 13.99
C ARG A 91 10.92 -12.50 13.17
N ILE A 92 10.13 -12.01 12.23
CA ILE A 92 10.53 -10.90 11.36
C ILE A 92 10.90 -9.66 12.19
N THR A 93 12.01 -9.03 11.81
CA THR A 93 12.48 -7.79 12.46
C THR A 93 11.81 -6.56 11.85
N ASP A 94 11.66 -5.49 12.61
CA ASP A 94 11.11 -4.22 12.11
C ASP A 94 11.93 -3.66 10.93
N HIS A 95 13.24 -3.88 10.93
CA HIS A 95 14.12 -3.49 9.83
C HIS A 95 13.78 -4.25 8.54
N GLU A 96 13.57 -5.56 8.64
CA GLU A 96 13.17 -6.37 7.49
C GLU A 96 11.77 -6.00 6.99
N VAL A 97 10.81 -5.77 7.91
CA VAL A 97 9.46 -5.28 7.56
C VAL A 97 9.54 -3.99 6.75
N LYS A 98 10.33 -3.00 7.21
CA LYS A 98 10.55 -1.73 6.50
C LYS A 98 11.10 -1.94 5.10
N ASN A 99 12.12 -2.77 4.96
CA ASN A 99 12.77 -3.02 3.66
C ASN A 99 11.84 -3.76 2.70
N ARG A 100 11.07 -4.73 3.17
CA ARG A 100 10.05 -5.42 2.36
C ARG A 100 8.97 -4.46 1.90
N TRP A 101 8.48 -3.58 2.76
CA TRP A 101 7.48 -2.57 2.39
C TRP A 101 8.02 -1.55 1.38
N ARG A 102 9.23 -1.03 1.60
CA ARG A 102 9.90 -0.14 0.64
C ARG A 102 10.06 -0.81 -0.72
N LYS A 103 10.57 -2.05 -0.74
CA LYS A 103 10.71 -2.84 -1.96
C LYS A 103 9.37 -2.99 -2.69
N LEU A 104 8.31 -3.34 -1.96
CA LEU A 104 6.96 -3.46 -2.53
C LEU A 104 6.50 -2.15 -3.18
N MET A 105 6.61 -1.01 -2.48
CA MET A 105 6.21 0.29 -3.02
C MET A 105 7.06 0.71 -4.22
N SER A 106 8.39 0.55 -4.15
CA SER A 106 9.28 0.83 -5.28
C SER A 106 8.94 -0.04 -6.50
N THR A 107 8.65 -1.32 -6.31
CA THR A 107 8.19 -2.20 -7.40
C THR A 107 6.89 -1.69 -8.01
N ARG A 108 5.92 -1.23 -7.20
CA ARG A 108 4.67 -0.64 -7.72
C ARG A 108 4.89 0.63 -8.53
N ILE A 109 5.78 1.52 -8.07
CA ILE A 109 6.14 2.74 -8.79
C ILE A 109 6.80 2.39 -10.13
N HIS A 110 7.78 1.49 -10.13
CA HIS A 110 8.46 1.06 -11.34
C HIS A 110 7.50 0.40 -12.34
N MET A 111 6.57 -0.44 -11.87
CA MET A 111 5.55 -1.04 -12.73
C MET A 111 4.66 0.02 -13.38
N ASP A 112 4.21 1.02 -12.62
CA ASP A 112 3.40 2.12 -13.16
C ASP A 112 4.15 2.91 -14.24
N ILE A 113 5.44 3.21 -14.00
CA ILE A 113 6.30 3.89 -14.97
C ILE A 113 6.48 3.04 -16.23
N LEU A 114 6.82 1.75 -16.08
CA LEU A 114 6.98 0.84 -17.22
C LEU A 114 5.70 0.73 -18.04
N CYS A 115 4.54 0.62 -17.38
CA CYS A 115 3.24 0.59 -18.06
C CYS A 115 2.87 1.91 -18.75
N SER A 116 3.60 3.00 -18.51
CA SER A 116 3.42 4.27 -19.22
C SER A 116 4.26 4.42 -20.50
N ASP A 117 5.11 3.44 -20.80
CA ASP A 117 5.91 3.43 -22.02
C ASP A 117 5.02 3.28 -23.27
N THR A 118 4.85 4.37 -24.00
CA THR A 118 4.05 4.43 -25.23
C THR A 118 4.71 3.73 -26.41
N THR A 119 6.03 3.58 -26.41
CA THR A 119 6.77 2.84 -27.45
C THR A 119 6.46 1.36 -27.34
N ARG A 120 6.51 0.82 -26.11
CA ARG A 120 6.27 -0.60 -25.85
C ARG A 120 4.78 -0.97 -25.88
N TYR A 121 3.92 -0.18 -25.24
CA TYR A 121 2.52 -0.53 -25.02
C TYR A 121 1.53 0.21 -25.95
N LYS A 122 1.99 1.18 -26.76
CA LYS A 122 1.17 1.93 -27.73
C LYS A 122 -0.12 2.46 -27.09
N LYS A 123 -1.29 2.13 -27.67
CA LYS A 123 -2.61 2.55 -27.16
C LYS A 123 -2.99 1.94 -25.80
N LYS A 124 -2.29 0.89 -25.34
CA LYS A 124 -2.51 0.27 -24.02
C LYS A 124 -1.66 0.90 -22.92
N ALA A 125 -0.77 1.83 -23.25
CA ALA A 125 0.06 2.51 -22.27
C ALA A 125 -0.80 3.36 -21.33
N THR A 126 -0.48 3.32 -20.04
CA THR A 126 -1.05 4.26 -19.07
C THR A 126 -0.52 5.65 -19.39
N GLN A 127 -1.38 6.67 -19.38
CA GLN A 127 -0.91 8.04 -19.60
C GLN A 127 0.10 8.42 -18.51
N PHE A 128 1.28 8.91 -18.90
CA PHE A 128 2.33 9.30 -17.95
C PHE A 128 1.85 10.36 -16.94
N SER A 129 0.98 11.27 -17.37
CA SER A 129 0.33 12.26 -16.51
C SER A 129 -0.50 11.64 -15.38
N VAL A 130 -1.06 10.44 -15.57
CA VAL A 130 -1.77 9.70 -14.51
C VAL A 130 -0.79 9.14 -13.49
N VAL A 131 0.36 8.66 -13.93
CA VAL A 131 1.44 8.15 -13.06
C VAL A 131 1.99 9.30 -12.22
N GLN A 132 2.41 10.41 -12.84
CA GLN A 132 2.92 11.60 -12.17
C GLN A 132 1.93 12.24 -11.18
N ARG A 133 0.63 12.17 -11.46
CA ARG A 133 -0.36 12.70 -10.53
C ARG A 133 -0.63 11.77 -9.35
N THR A 134 -0.35 10.47 -9.51
CA THR A 134 -0.59 9.48 -8.46
C THR A 134 0.50 9.51 -7.40
N TRP A 135 1.76 9.52 -7.82
CA TRP A 135 2.94 9.44 -6.96
C TRP A 135 3.50 10.83 -6.68
#